data_AF-A0A941G896-F1
#
_entry.id   AF-A0A941G896-F1
#
_cell.length_a   1.000
_cell.length_b   1.000
_cell.length_c   1.000
_cell.angle_alpha   90.00
_cell.angle_beta   90.00
_cell.angle_gamma   90.00
#
_symmetry.space_group_name_H-M   'P 1'
#
loop_
_entity.id
_entity.type
_entity.pdbx_description
1 polymer ?
#
loop_
_entity_poly.entity_id
_entity_poly.type
_entity_poly.pdbx_seq_one_letter_code
_entity_poly.pdbx_strand_id
1 'polypeptide(L)'
;MKSEELDFVAERDPRRIFDRMVAWFVRHDAPVPLSTDEFLSGLRTRFPERDGMVFLPEQVTEYDKKRAQTAQAPQMELFVSDERSAIDWAADYLKARPSTYQDIHPE
;
A
#
# COMPACT_ATOMS: atom_id res chain seq x y z
N MET A 1 -28.39 6.72 -1.01
CA MET A 1 -27.68 5.60 -0.36
C MET A 1 -26.21 5.89 -0.52
N LYS A 2 -25.47 6.04 0.57
CA LYS A 2 -24.00 6.04 0.48
C LYS A 2 -23.65 4.66 -0.06
N SER A 3 -23.05 4.58 -1.24
CA SER A 3 -22.37 3.36 -1.67
C SER A 3 -21.46 2.94 -0.51
N GLU A 4 -21.47 1.67 -0.11
CA GLU A 4 -20.37 1.14 0.70
C GLU A 4 -19.13 1.11 -0.20
N GLU A 5 -18.56 2.30 -0.40
CA GLU A 5 -17.30 2.49 -1.09
C GLU A 5 -16.22 1.86 -0.22
N LEU A 6 -15.39 1.05 -0.88
CA LEU A 6 -14.22 0.48 -0.24
C LEU A 6 -13.14 1.53 -0.31
N ASP A 7 -12.78 2.08 0.84
CA ASP A 7 -11.72 3.06 0.92
C ASP A 7 -10.35 2.38 1.09
N PHE A 8 -9.34 2.97 0.48
CA PHE A 8 -7.96 2.58 0.73
C PHE A 8 -7.56 3.01 2.15
N VAL A 9 -7.05 2.07 2.95
CA VAL A 9 -6.63 2.33 4.32
C VAL A 9 -5.11 2.49 4.35
N ALA A 10 -4.62 3.73 4.48
CA ALA A 10 -3.19 4.03 4.48
C ALA A 10 -2.38 3.24 5.53
N GLU A 11 -2.98 2.85 6.65
CA GLU A 11 -2.29 2.04 7.67
C GLU A 11 -2.10 0.57 7.29
N ARG A 12 -2.71 0.14 6.18
CA ARG A 12 -2.52 -1.18 5.58
C ARG A 12 -1.55 -1.18 4.40
N ASP A 13 -1.03 -0.01 4.02
CA ASP A 13 -0.01 0.10 3.00
C ASP A 13 1.30 -0.59 3.48
N PRO A 14 1.92 -1.47 2.68
CA PRO A 14 3.14 -2.18 3.05
C PRO A 14 4.29 -1.28 3.53
N ARG A 15 4.47 -0.10 2.92
CA ARG A 15 5.53 0.85 3.28
C ARG A 15 5.21 1.54 4.60
N ARG A 16 3.95 1.95 4.83
CA ARG A 16 3.49 2.49 6.12
C ARG A 16 3.69 1.50 7.26
N ILE A 17 3.42 0.22 7.02
CA ILE A 17 3.67 -0.85 8.01
C ILE A 17 5.17 -0.96 8.30
N PHE A 18 6.02 -0.92 7.27
CA PHE A 18 7.48 -0.92 7.45
C PHE A 18 7.97 0.30 8.25
N ASP A 19 7.51 1.50 7.91
CA ASP A 19 7.85 2.74 8.62
C ASP A 19 7.48 2.66 10.12
N ARG A 20 6.33 2.06 10.45
CA ARG A 20 5.92 1.82 11.83
C ARG A 20 6.86 0.87 12.57
N MET A 21 7.29 -0.21 11.91
CA MET A 21 8.30 -1.12 12.46
C MET A 21 9.60 -0.37 12.74
N VAL A 22 10.13 0.35 11.75
CA VAL A 22 11.36 1.15 11.88
C VAL A 22 11.24 2.15 13.04
N ALA A 23 10.14 2.90 13.10
CA ALA A 23 9.90 3.88 14.16
C ALA A 23 9.89 3.23 15.55
N TRP A 24 9.37 2.02 15.69
CA TRP A 24 9.43 1.29 16.97
C TRP A 24 10.88 0.99 17.36
N PHE A 25 11.70 0.42 16.46
CA PHE A 25 13.10 0.08 16.76
C PHE A 25 13.93 1.33 17.12
N VAL A 26 13.80 2.40 16.33
CA VAL A 26 14.49 3.67 16.58
C VAL A 26 14.12 4.27 17.93
N ARG A 27 12.83 4.22 18.32
CA ARG A 27 12.37 4.74 19.62
C ARG A 27 12.89 3.94 20.82
N HIS A 28 13.29 2.69 20.61
CA HIS A 28 13.79 1.81 21.67
C HIS A 28 15.32 1.68 21.65
N ASP A 29 16.02 2.57 20.92
CA ASP A 29 17.48 2.56 20.75
C ASP A 29 18.01 1.19 20.27
N ALA A 30 17.20 0.51 19.46
CA ALA A 30 17.49 -0.81 18.93
C ALA A 30 17.75 -0.74 17.42
N PRO A 31 18.68 -1.55 16.88
CA PRO A 31 18.94 -1.58 15.45
C PRO A 31 17.73 -2.16 14.71
N VAL A 32 17.41 -1.60 13.54
CA VAL A 32 16.39 -2.14 12.64
C VAL A 32 16.88 -3.48 12.10
N PRO A 33 16.13 -4.59 12.30
CA PRO A 33 16.65 -5.93 12.05
C PRO A 33 16.51 -6.41 10.61
N LEU A 34 15.73 -5.70 9.78
CA LEU A 34 15.40 -6.09 8.42
C LEU A 34 15.58 -4.90 7.48
N SER A 35 16.14 -5.16 6.31
CA SER A 35 16.05 -4.21 5.19
C SER A 35 14.60 -4.10 4.68
N THR A 36 14.33 -3.05 3.91
CA THR A 36 13.02 -2.83 3.28
C THR A 36 12.60 -4.04 2.43
N ASP A 37 13.52 -4.58 1.62
CA ASP A 37 13.21 -5.69 0.71
C ASP A 37 12.92 -6.99 1.46
N GLU A 38 13.70 -7.31 2.51
CA GLU A 38 13.46 -8.48 3.36
C GLU A 38 12.11 -8.38 4.07
N PHE A 39 11.78 -7.20 4.60
CA PHE A 39 10.51 -6.97 5.26
C PHE A 39 9.33 -7.12 4.29
N LEU A 40 9.37 -6.44 3.13
CA LEU A 40 8.29 -6.48 2.15
C LEU A 40 8.09 -7.88 1.57
N SER A 41 9.18 -8.61 1.31
CA SER A 41 9.13 -10.01 0.86
C SER A 41 8.49 -10.92 1.92
N GLY A 42 8.91 -10.76 3.18
CA GLY A 42 8.34 -11.50 4.32
C GLY A 42 6.86 -11.17 4.53
N LEU A 43 6.48 -9.90 4.38
CA LEU A 43 5.11 -9.42 4.54
C LEU A 43 4.18 -10.07 3.50
N ARG A 44 4.58 -10.05 2.22
CA ARG A 44 3.83 -10.66 1.10
C ARG A 44 3.72 -12.19 1.21
N THR A 45 4.72 -12.83 1.81
CA THR A 45 4.71 -14.29 2.01
C THR A 45 3.79 -14.71 3.14
N ARG A 46 3.66 -13.88 4.18
CA ARG A 46 2.97 -14.24 5.43
C ARG A 46 1.54 -13.73 5.51
N PHE A 47 1.23 -12.62 4.84
CA PHE A 47 -0.06 -11.95 4.94
C PHE A 47 -0.70 -11.78 3.56
N PRO A 48 -2.02 -12.01 3.44
CA PRO A 48 -2.73 -11.76 2.20
C PRO A 48 -2.73 -10.27 1.83
N GLU A 49 -2.47 -10.00 0.56
CA GLU A 49 -2.55 -8.66 -0.04
C GLU A 49 -3.79 -8.56 -0.94
N ARG A 50 -4.54 -7.45 -0.85
CA ARG A 50 -5.68 -7.11 -1.72
C ARG A 50 -5.66 -5.62 -2.03
N ASP A 51 -5.80 -5.27 -3.30
CA ASP A 51 -5.86 -3.88 -3.76
C ASP A 51 -4.75 -2.99 -3.16
N GLY A 52 -3.52 -3.52 -3.08
CA GLY A 52 -2.35 -2.83 -2.52
C GLY A 52 -2.30 -2.73 -0.99
N MET A 53 -3.27 -3.31 -0.27
CA MET A 53 -3.34 -3.33 1.19
C MET A 53 -3.03 -4.72 1.76
N VAL A 54 -2.40 -4.75 2.93
CA VAL A 54 -2.09 -5.98 3.67
C VAL A 54 -3.17 -6.26 4.71
N PHE A 55 -3.61 -7.51 4.80
CA PHE A 55 -4.66 -7.95 5.71
C PHE A 55 -4.20 -9.08 6.62
N LEU A 56 -4.84 -9.18 7.78
CA LEU A 56 -4.80 -10.41 8.56
C LEU A 56 -5.65 -11.50 7.87
N PRO A 57 -5.29 -12.79 7.97
CA PRO A 57 -6.06 -13.89 7.37
C PRO A 57 -7.54 -13.91 7.76
N GLU A 58 -7.88 -13.45 8.98
CA GLU A 58 -9.26 -13.40 9.47
C GLU A 58 -10.04 -12.21 8.90
N GLN A 59 -9.34 -11.15 8.49
CA GLN A 59 -9.94 -9.92 7.96
C GLN A 59 -10.14 -9.97 6.44
N VAL A 60 -9.30 -10.72 5.72
CA VAL A 60 -9.33 -10.75 4.26
C VAL A 60 -10.65 -11.31 3.71
N THR A 61 -11.25 -12.30 4.38
CA THR A 61 -12.53 -12.88 3.94
C THR A 61 -13.67 -11.87 3.98
N GLU A 62 -13.72 -11.04 5.03
CA GLU A 62 -14.74 -9.98 5.13
C GLU A 62 -14.50 -8.87 4.11
N TYR A 63 -13.23 -8.55 3.84
CA TYR A 63 -12.88 -7.62 2.77
C TYR A 63 -13.31 -8.16 1.39
N ASP A 64 -12.99 -9.41 1.07
CA ASP A 64 -13.31 -10.04 -0.22
C ASP A 64 -14.84 -10.07 -0.45
N LYS A 65 -15.64 -10.35 0.60
CA LYS A 65 -17.11 -10.29 0.53
C LYS A 65 -17.64 -8.90 0.16
N LYS A 66 -17.07 -7.85 0.76
CA LYS A 66 -17.44 -6.46 0.44
C LYS A 66 -16.93 -6.09 -0.95
N ARG A 67 -15.71 -6.49 -1.31
CA ARG A 67 -15.12 -6.24 -2.64
C ARG A 67 -15.96 -6.83 -3.76
N ALA A 68 -16.54 -8.00 -3.57
CA ALA A 68 -17.45 -8.62 -4.55
C ALA A 68 -18.76 -7.84 -4.76
N GLN A 69 -19.17 -7.01 -3.79
CA GLN A 69 -20.41 -6.23 -3.84
C GLN A 69 -20.20 -4.80 -4.34
N THR A 70 -18.96 -4.30 -4.32
CA THR A 70 -18.60 -2.95 -4.75
C THR A 70 -18.10 -2.95 -6.21
N ALA A 71 -18.63 -2.07 -7.06
CA ALA A 71 -18.22 -2.00 -8.47
C ALA A 71 -16.79 -1.44 -8.65
N GLN A 72 -16.40 -0.46 -7.83
CA GLN A 72 -15.11 0.21 -7.91
C GLN A 72 -14.12 -0.33 -6.88
N ALA A 73 -12.86 -0.48 -7.30
CA ALA A 73 -11.78 -0.82 -6.39
C ALA A 73 -11.45 0.38 -5.48
N PRO A 74 -10.86 0.15 -4.30
CA PRO A 74 -10.37 1.25 -3.48
C PRO A 74 -9.38 2.08 -4.27
N GLN A 75 -9.68 3.37 -4.40
CA GLN A 75 -8.74 4.29 -5.02
C GLN A 75 -7.79 4.79 -3.93
N MET A 76 -6.49 4.56 -4.13
CA MET A 76 -5.50 5.25 -3.33
C MET A 76 -5.50 6.72 -3.76
N GLU A 77 -5.86 7.62 -2.84
CA GLU A 77 -5.72 9.06 -3.06
C GLU A 77 -4.23 9.42 -3.08
N LEU A 78 -3.60 9.25 -4.24
CA LEU A 78 -2.24 9.71 -4.49
C LEU A 78 -2.26 11.23 -4.70
N PHE A 79 -2.26 12.00 -3.61
CA PHE A 79 -1.90 13.41 -3.68
C PHE A 79 -0.39 13.53 -3.82
N VAL A 80 0.08 13.77 -5.06
CA VAL A 80 1.49 14.12 -5.31
C VAL A 80 1.71 15.53 -4.75
N SER A 81 2.35 15.59 -3.58
CA SER A 81 2.54 16.85 -2.83
C SER A 81 3.99 17.05 -2.38
N ASP A 82 4.80 16.00 -2.43
CA ASP A 82 6.22 16.00 -2.11
C ASP A 82 6.96 14.95 -2.97
N GLU A 83 8.30 14.92 -2.87
CA GLU A 83 9.14 13.99 -3.64
C GLU A 83 8.79 12.52 -3.34
N ARG A 84 8.43 12.22 -2.10
CA ARG A 84 8.15 10.85 -1.66
C ARG A 84 6.84 10.33 -2.26
N SER A 85 5.78 11.13 -2.23
CA SER A 85 4.49 10.85 -2.87
C SER A 85 4.60 10.79 -4.39
N ALA A 86 5.50 11.57 -5.00
CA ALA A 86 5.79 11.49 -6.44
C ALA A 86 6.44 10.14 -6.81
N ILE A 87 7.41 9.68 -6.01
CA ILE A 87 8.05 8.37 -6.20
C ILE A 87 7.02 7.25 -6.06
N ASP A 88 6.16 7.33 -5.05
CA ASP A 88 5.12 6.32 -4.81
C ASP A 88 4.10 6.28 -5.95
N TRP A 89 3.65 7.44 -6.43
CA TRP A 89 2.77 7.55 -7.59
C TRP A 89 3.40 6.98 -8.86
N ALA A 90 4.65 7.36 -9.16
CA ALA A 90 5.35 6.89 -10.36
C ALA A 90 5.59 5.37 -10.31
N ALA A 91 5.96 4.84 -9.15
CA ALA A 91 6.16 3.40 -8.96
C ALA A 91 4.87 2.60 -9.20
N ASP A 92 3.73 3.09 -8.73
CA ASP A 92 2.45 2.41 -8.93
C ASP A 92 1.90 2.57 -10.35
N TYR A 93 2.05 3.75 -10.95
CA TYR A 93 1.71 3.98 -12.37
C TYR A 93 2.47 3.00 -13.29
N LEU A 94 3.77 2.81 -13.04
CA LEU A 94 4.62 1.93 -13.81
C LEU A 94 4.35 0.43 -13.59
N LYS A 95 3.81 0.02 -12.42
CA LYS A 95 3.39 -1.37 -12.17
C LYS A 95 2.23 -1.78 -13.06
N ALA A 96 1.28 -0.88 -13.31
CA ALA A 96 0.12 -1.15 -14.13
C ALA A 96 0.47 -1.18 -15.62
N ARG A 97 1.36 -0.29 -16.06
CA ARG A 97 1.80 -0.20 -17.46
C ARG A 97 3.24 0.31 -17.54
N PRO A 98 4.14 -0.40 -18.25
CA PRO A 98 5.43 0.17 -18.63
C PRO A 98 5.19 1.41 -19.50
N SER A 99 5.73 2.55 -19.07
CA SER A 99 5.47 3.85 -19.68
C SER A 99 6.79 4.62 -19.85
N THR A 100 6.88 5.45 -20.88
CA THR A 100 8.08 6.28 -21.13
C THR A 100 8.03 7.55 -20.30
N TYR A 101 9.16 8.28 -20.21
CA TYR A 101 9.21 9.56 -19.50
C TYR A 101 8.14 10.56 -19.97
N GLN A 102 7.85 10.59 -21.28
CA GLN A 102 6.83 11.48 -21.85
C GLN A 102 5.40 11.11 -21.43
N ASP A 103 5.17 9.84 -21.08
CA ASP A 103 3.87 9.34 -20.64
C ASP A 103 3.61 9.60 -19.13
N ILE A 104 4.66 9.96 -18.37
CA ILE A 104 4.64 10.09 -16.89
C ILE A 104 4.68 11.57 -16.48
N HIS A 105 4.12 12.46 -17.30
CA HIS A 105 3.94 13.87 -16.93
C HIS A 105 2.54 14.09 -16.34
N PRO A 106 2.40 14.51 -15.07
CA PRO A 106 1.15 15.08 -14.60
C PRO A 106 0.94 16.43 -15.30
N GLU A 107 -0.24 16.69 -15.85
CA GLU A 107 -0.65 18.05 -16.24
C GLU A 107 -0.83 18.96 -15.01
#